data_AF-A0A7J6FWY8-F1
#
_entry.id   AF-A0A7J6FWY8-F1
#
_cell.length_a   1.000
_cell.length_b   1.000
_cell.length_c   1.000
_cell.angle_alpha   90.00
_cell.angle_beta   90.00
_cell.angle_gamma   90.00
#
_symmetry.space_group_name_H-M   'P 1'
#
loop_
_entity.id
_entity.type
_entity.pdbx_description
1 polymer ?
#
loop_
_entity_poly.entity_id
_entity_poly.type
_entity_poly.pdbx_seq_one_letter_code
_entity_poly.pdbx_strand_id
1 'polypeptide(L)'
;MSIFSLVTGRPGPSGYGSASTAEEVTEGIDASKLTVIVTGGGSGIGLETSRVLALRGAHVIIAARNTDAANKAKQVILNEIENAKVDVLKLDLSSTKSVRSFVDNFHALHLPLNILINNAGVMFCPFQLSEDGIEMQFATNHLGHFLLTSLLLDKMKDTARTTGVEGRIVNLSSIAHLHTYEGGIRFQKINDERSYSDKRAYGQSKLANILHAKELSRRLQVIKNLFMSNWIVRSRSKHHSEFCPPWIDNDTSYEALCSSDECVYDASPLFYKYIIYLQSQHMT
;
A
#
# COMPACT_ATOMS: atom_id res chain seq x y z
N MET A 1 16.76 10.69 4.68
CA MET A 1 15.91 11.91 4.61
C MET A 1 15.73 12.43 6.04
N SER A 2 16.08 13.68 6.31
CA SER A 2 15.94 14.29 7.65
C SER A 2 14.48 14.60 7.98
N ILE A 3 14.08 14.44 9.25
CA ILE A 3 12.77 14.86 9.79
C ILE A 3 12.40 16.29 9.37
N PHE A 4 13.40 17.17 9.24
CA PHE A 4 13.23 18.58 8.87
C PHE A 4 12.63 18.78 7.47
N SER A 5 13.01 17.97 6.48
CA SER A 5 12.44 18.03 5.12
C SER A 5 10.98 17.59 5.09
N LEU A 6 10.57 16.70 6.01
CA LEU A 6 9.23 16.15 6.12
C LEU A 6 8.22 17.10 6.80
N VAL A 7 8.73 18.07 7.56
CA VAL A 7 7.92 19.10 8.22
C VAL A 7 7.78 20.33 7.34
N THR A 8 8.81 20.67 6.57
CA THR A 8 8.87 21.90 5.76
C THR A 8 8.21 21.79 4.38
N GLY A 9 7.84 20.59 3.92
CA GLY A 9 7.21 20.41 2.61
C GLY A 9 8.15 20.60 1.41
N ARG A 10 9.45 20.82 1.65
CA ARG A 10 10.43 21.08 0.58
C ARG A 10 10.49 19.92 -0.43
N PRO A 11 10.39 20.20 -1.73
CA PRO A 11 10.57 19.22 -2.78
C PRO A 11 11.88 18.44 -2.66
N GLY A 12 11.80 17.11 -2.80
CA GLY A 12 12.98 16.26 -2.92
C GLY A 12 13.49 16.17 -4.36
N PRO A 13 14.42 15.24 -4.67
CA PRO A 13 14.97 15.04 -6.02
C PRO A 13 13.95 14.75 -7.12
N SER A 14 12.69 14.45 -6.76
CA SER A 14 11.58 14.24 -7.69
C SER A 14 10.82 15.50 -8.07
N GLY A 15 11.16 16.67 -7.53
CA GLY A 15 10.36 17.89 -7.69
C GLY A 15 9.11 17.95 -6.81
N TYR A 16 8.77 16.87 -6.10
CA TYR A 16 7.64 16.80 -5.17
C TYR A 16 8.12 16.60 -3.72
N GLY A 17 7.43 17.25 -2.77
CA GLY A 17 7.71 17.20 -1.33
C GLY A 17 6.44 16.92 -0.56
N SER A 18 6.44 16.86 0.78
CA SER A 18 5.27 16.43 1.58
C SER A 18 4.01 17.30 1.46
N ALA A 19 4.13 18.48 0.85
CA ALA A 19 3.04 19.41 0.59
C ALA A 19 2.38 19.22 -0.79
N SER A 20 2.99 18.44 -1.70
CA SER A 20 2.42 18.24 -3.04
C SER A 20 1.13 17.42 -2.97
N THR A 21 0.15 17.78 -3.78
CA THR A 21 -1.13 17.09 -3.84
C THR A 21 -1.06 15.85 -4.71
N ALA A 22 -1.99 14.93 -4.51
CA ALA A 22 -2.13 13.75 -5.34
C ALA A 22 -2.28 14.07 -6.84
N GLU A 23 -3.01 15.13 -7.15
CA GLU A 23 -3.23 15.57 -8.52
C GLU A 23 -1.96 16.16 -9.14
N GLU A 24 -1.25 17.05 -8.43
CA GLU A 24 0.03 17.61 -8.88
C GLU A 24 1.05 16.51 -9.20
N VAL A 25 1.10 15.49 -8.35
CA VAL A 25 2.03 14.37 -8.53
C VAL A 25 1.45 13.30 -9.46
N THR A 26 0.35 13.55 -10.16
CA THR A 26 -0.12 12.68 -11.27
C THR A 26 -0.42 13.45 -12.53
N GLU A 27 -0.08 14.73 -12.56
CA GLU A 27 -0.33 15.60 -13.70
C GLU A 27 0.36 15.05 -14.96
N GLY A 28 -0.39 15.02 -16.07
CA GLY A 28 0.10 14.51 -17.36
C GLY A 28 0.11 12.98 -17.50
N ILE A 29 -0.27 12.21 -16.47
CA ILE A 29 -0.32 10.74 -16.56
C ILE A 29 -1.63 10.26 -17.19
N ASP A 30 -1.50 9.44 -18.23
CA ASP A 30 -2.60 8.67 -18.81
C ASP A 30 -2.59 7.25 -18.25
N ALA A 31 -3.63 6.91 -17.49
CA ALA A 31 -3.86 5.59 -16.91
C ALA A 31 -5.07 4.87 -17.54
N SER A 32 -5.61 5.36 -18.66
CA SER A 32 -6.82 4.85 -19.32
C SER A 32 -6.81 3.36 -19.67
N LYS A 33 -5.62 2.77 -19.81
CA LYS A 33 -5.40 1.35 -20.13
C LYS A 33 -5.05 0.49 -18.92
N LEU A 34 -5.09 1.05 -17.71
CA LEU A 34 -4.66 0.37 -16.49
C LEU A 34 -5.85 -0.05 -15.64
N THR A 35 -5.80 -1.27 -15.14
CA THR A 35 -6.66 -1.73 -14.04
C THR A 35 -5.87 -1.79 -12.75
N VAL A 36 -6.41 -1.18 -11.70
CA VAL A 36 -5.75 -1.02 -10.40
C VAL A 36 -6.63 -1.54 -9.28
N ILE A 37 -6.07 -2.41 -8.43
CA ILE A 37 -6.71 -2.80 -7.17
C ILE A 37 -6.13 -1.94 -6.03
N VAL A 38 -7.01 -1.28 -5.28
CA VAL A 38 -6.64 -0.50 -4.08
C VAL A 38 -7.32 -1.11 -2.87
N THR A 39 -6.53 -1.80 -2.02
CA THR A 39 -7.03 -2.29 -0.73
C THR A 39 -7.27 -1.12 0.22
N GLY A 40 -8.43 -1.09 0.88
CA GLY A 40 -8.83 0.06 1.71
C GLY A 40 -9.10 1.33 0.89
N GLY A 41 -9.40 1.18 -0.41
CA GLY A 41 -9.62 2.30 -1.34
C GLY A 41 -10.87 3.14 -1.08
N GLY A 42 -11.66 2.81 -0.05
CA GLY A 42 -12.88 3.55 0.33
C GLY A 42 -12.68 4.61 1.42
N SER A 43 -11.46 4.77 1.95
CA SER A 43 -11.20 5.71 3.05
C SER A 43 -9.76 6.24 3.07
N GLY A 44 -9.56 7.43 3.66
CA GLY A 44 -8.24 8.00 3.95
C GLY A 44 -7.34 8.07 2.71
N ILE A 45 -6.06 7.68 2.86
CA ILE A 45 -5.07 7.67 1.78
C ILE A 45 -5.51 6.78 0.61
N GLY A 46 -6.18 5.66 0.88
CA GLY A 46 -6.67 4.75 -0.15
C GLY A 46 -7.80 5.37 -0.99
N LEU A 47 -8.66 6.19 -0.39
CA LEU A 47 -9.71 6.92 -1.12
C LEU A 47 -9.10 7.94 -2.07
N GLU A 48 -8.18 8.77 -1.58
CA GLU A 48 -7.54 9.77 -2.42
C GLU A 48 -6.74 9.12 -3.57
N THR A 49 -6.07 8.01 -3.28
CA THR A 49 -5.43 7.16 -4.30
C THR A 49 -6.42 6.71 -5.36
N SER A 50 -7.58 6.19 -4.95
CA SER A 50 -8.60 5.66 -5.85
C SER A 50 -9.20 6.78 -6.72
N ARG A 51 -9.48 7.93 -6.11
CA ARG A 51 -10.01 9.13 -6.78
C ARG A 51 -9.06 9.62 -7.86
N VAL A 52 -7.78 9.82 -7.52
CA VAL A 52 -6.81 10.36 -8.49
C VAL A 52 -6.45 9.37 -9.59
N LEU A 53 -6.38 8.07 -9.29
CA LEU A 53 -6.20 7.07 -10.36
C LEU A 53 -7.39 7.04 -11.32
N ALA A 54 -8.62 7.16 -10.80
CA ALA A 54 -9.82 7.28 -11.63
C ALA A 54 -9.81 8.59 -12.45
N LEU A 55 -9.35 9.71 -11.87
CA LEU A 55 -9.16 10.99 -12.57
C LEU A 55 -8.20 10.86 -13.75
N ARG A 56 -7.18 10.00 -13.64
CA ARG A 56 -6.24 9.69 -14.73
C ARG A 56 -6.75 8.60 -15.69
N GLY A 57 -8.00 8.17 -15.54
CA GLY A 57 -8.69 7.24 -16.45
C GLY A 57 -8.55 5.76 -16.10
N ALA A 58 -7.85 5.40 -15.01
CA ALA A 58 -7.70 4.01 -14.62
C ALA A 58 -9.04 3.36 -14.26
N HIS A 59 -9.15 2.06 -14.51
CA HIS A 59 -10.24 1.25 -13.95
C HIS A 59 -9.85 0.81 -12.53
N VAL A 60 -10.46 1.44 -11.53
CA VAL A 60 -10.13 1.24 -10.12
C VAL A 60 -11.07 0.23 -9.46
N ILE A 61 -10.50 -0.81 -8.86
CA ILE A 61 -11.20 -1.76 -8.00
C ILE A 61 -10.92 -1.38 -6.55
N ILE A 62 -11.92 -0.78 -5.89
CA ILE A 62 -11.89 -0.53 -4.45
C ILE A 62 -12.15 -1.85 -3.72
N ALA A 63 -11.09 -2.39 -3.13
CA ALA A 63 -11.18 -3.60 -2.32
C ALA A 63 -11.34 -3.25 -0.85
N ALA A 64 -12.51 -3.52 -0.26
CA ALA A 64 -12.82 -3.05 1.10
C ALA A 64 -13.68 -4.04 1.89
N ARG A 65 -13.51 -4.05 3.22
CA ARG A 65 -14.29 -4.89 4.13
C ARG A 65 -15.75 -4.42 4.24
N ASN A 66 -15.95 -3.11 4.39
CA ASN A 66 -17.27 -2.48 4.43
C ASN A 66 -17.64 -1.98 3.03
N THR A 67 -18.43 -2.77 2.30
CA THR A 67 -18.86 -2.46 0.94
C THR A 67 -19.81 -1.27 0.88
N ASP A 68 -20.62 -1.02 1.91
CA ASP A 68 -21.56 0.10 1.90
C ASP A 68 -20.81 1.44 1.97
N ALA A 69 -19.81 1.54 2.85
CA ALA A 69 -18.92 2.69 2.93
C ALA A 69 -18.12 2.87 1.62
N ALA A 70 -17.59 1.78 1.06
CA ALA A 70 -16.86 1.82 -0.20
C ALA A 70 -17.75 2.22 -1.39
N ASN A 71 -19.02 1.80 -1.42
CA ASN A 71 -19.97 2.22 -2.44
C ASN A 71 -20.31 3.71 -2.33
N LYS A 72 -20.44 4.26 -1.11
CA LYS A 72 -20.57 5.72 -0.91
C LYS A 72 -19.36 6.47 -1.46
N ALA A 73 -18.16 5.99 -1.17
CA ALA A 73 -16.91 6.55 -1.71
C ALA A 73 -16.85 6.46 -3.24
N LYS A 74 -17.24 5.33 -3.84
CA LYS A 74 -17.40 5.18 -5.30
C LYS A 74 -18.35 6.25 -5.87
N GLN A 75 -19.51 6.49 -5.24
CA GLN A 75 -20.45 7.51 -5.73
C GLN A 75 -19.86 8.93 -5.70
N VAL A 76 -19.05 9.27 -4.67
CA VAL A 76 -18.34 10.55 -4.63
C VAL A 76 -17.40 10.69 -5.84
N ILE A 77 -16.60 9.66 -6.13
CA ILE A 77 -15.67 9.66 -7.28
C ILE A 77 -16.43 9.79 -8.61
N LEU A 78 -17.53 9.03 -8.79
CA LEU A 78 -18.33 9.07 -10.03
C LEU A 78 -19.02 10.42 -10.26
N ASN A 79 -19.40 11.13 -9.19
CA ASN A 79 -20.01 12.45 -9.28
C ASN A 79 -18.98 13.55 -9.61
N GLU A 80 -17.73 13.37 -9.19
CA GLU A 80 -16.65 14.33 -9.39
C GLU A 80 -15.97 14.16 -10.77
N ILE A 81 -15.85 12.93 -11.24
CA ILE A 81 -15.05 12.58 -12.42
C ILE A 81 -15.93 11.91 -13.46
N GLU A 82 -16.16 12.62 -14.56
CA GLU A 82 -16.92 12.11 -15.70
C GLU A 82 -16.23 10.86 -16.29
N ASN A 83 -17.02 9.84 -16.61
CA ASN A 83 -16.55 8.57 -17.18
C ASN A 83 -15.60 7.75 -16.29
N ALA A 84 -15.48 8.06 -14.99
CA ALA A 84 -14.70 7.26 -14.05
C ALA A 84 -15.17 5.80 -14.02
N LYS A 85 -14.20 4.87 -14.08
CA LYS A 85 -14.44 3.42 -14.01
C LYS A 85 -14.04 2.92 -12.64
N VAL A 86 -15.03 2.73 -11.76
CA VAL A 86 -14.78 2.30 -10.38
C VAL A 86 -15.69 1.15 -10.03
N ASP A 87 -15.14 0.05 -9.52
CA ASP A 87 -15.90 -1.06 -8.94
C ASP A 87 -15.52 -1.30 -7.50
N VAL A 88 -16.44 -1.91 -6.74
CA VAL A 88 -16.23 -2.25 -5.34
C VAL A 88 -16.32 -3.76 -5.20
N LEU A 89 -15.29 -4.37 -4.63
CA LEU A 89 -15.29 -5.79 -4.30
C LEU A 89 -15.01 -5.96 -2.81
N LYS A 90 -15.73 -6.90 -2.17
CA LYS A 90 -15.56 -7.19 -0.75
C LYS A 90 -14.21 -7.86 -0.50
N LEU A 91 -13.43 -7.31 0.42
CA LEU A 91 -12.16 -7.87 0.88
C LEU A 91 -11.96 -7.63 2.37
N ASP A 92 -11.95 -8.71 3.15
CA ASP A 92 -11.42 -8.72 4.51
C ASP A 92 -10.06 -9.41 4.54
N LEU A 93 -8.99 -8.62 4.77
CA LEU A 93 -7.62 -9.12 4.81
C LEU A 93 -7.31 -9.95 6.06
N SER A 94 -8.17 -9.91 7.08
CA SER A 94 -8.02 -10.71 8.29
C SER A 94 -8.56 -12.15 8.13
N SER A 95 -9.12 -12.49 6.96
CA SER A 95 -9.70 -13.81 6.66
C SER A 95 -9.13 -14.35 5.35
N THR A 96 -8.37 -15.44 5.42
CA THR A 96 -7.80 -16.09 4.22
C THR A 96 -8.89 -16.54 3.25
N LYS A 97 -10.05 -16.95 3.76
CA LYS A 97 -11.24 -17.27 2.98
C LYS A 97 -11.73 -16.05 2.21
N SER A 98 -11.86 -14.90 2.87
CA SER A 98 -12.27 -13.67 2.19
C SER A 98 -11.28 -13.23 1.12
N VAL A 99 -9.98 -13.39 1.34
CA VAL A 99 -8.95 -13.06 0.33
C VAL A 99 -9.12 -13.92 -0.92
N ARG A 100 -9.33 -15.23 -0.76
CA ARG A 100 -9.56 -16.14 -1.90
C ARG A 100 -10.83 -15.79 -2.65
N SER A 101 -11.95 -15.58 -1.95
CA SER A 101 -13.21 -15.18 -2.57
C SER A 101 -13.10 -13.84 -3.31
N PHE A 102 -12.31 -12.89 -2.80
CA PHE A 102 -12.03 -11.65 -3.53
C PHE A 102 -11.32 -11.91 -4.85
N VAL A 103 -10.30 -12.77 -4.85
CA VAL A 103 -9.53 -13.12 -6.06
C VAL A 103 -10.43 -13.80 -7.09
N ASP A 104 -11.27 -14.75 -6.67
CA ASP A 104 -12.23 -15.43 -7.55
C ASP A 104 -13.21 -14.43 -8.18
N ASN A 105 -13.76 -13.52 -7.37
CA ASN A 105 -14.67 -12.47 -7.84
C ASN A 105 -13.97 -11.50 -8.80
N PHE A 106 -12.71 -11.14 -8.54
CA PHE A 106 -11.93 -10.31 -9.45
C PHE A 106 -11.66 -11.03 -10.79
N HIS A 107 -11.32 -12.31 -10.75
CA HIS A 107 -11.13 -13.10 -11.98
C HIS A 107 -12.40 -13.21 -12.82
N ALA A 108 -13.56 -13.31 -12.18
CA ALA A 108 -14.87 -13.33 -12.86
C ALA A 108 -15.20 -12.03 -13.61
N LEU A 109 -14.52 -10.91 -13.31
CA LEU A 109 -14.66 -9.66 -14.08
C LEU A 109 -13.92 -9.71 -15.42
N HIS A 110 -13.04 -10.69 -15.64
CA HIS A 110 -12.22 -10.83 -16.84
C HIS A 110 -11.36 -9.60 -17.18
N LEU A 111 -11.08 -8.73 -16.21
CA LEU A 111 -10.24 -7.55 -16.37
C LEU A 111 -8.74 -7.91 -16.34
N PRO A 112 -7.85 -7.14 -17.00
CA PRO A 112 -6.41 -7.19 -16.72
C PRO A 112 -6.10 -6.73 -15.28
N LEU A 113 -4.88 -6.96 -14.80
CA LEU A 113 -4.41 -6.37 -13.55
C LEU A 113 -3.01 -5.80 -13.72
N ASN A 114 -2.89 -4.47 -13.67
CA ASN A 114 -1.63 -3.76 -13.88
C ASN A 114 -1.00 -3.33 -12.55
N ILE A 115 -1.81 -2.84 -11.60
CA ILE A 115 -1.31 -2.28 -10.35
C ILE A 115 -2.06 -2.89 -9.16
N LEU A 116 -1.31 -3.38 -8.17
CA LEU A 116 -1.83 -3.81 -6.87
C LEU A 116 -1.30 -2.90 -5.77
N ILE A 117 -2.19 -2.19 -5.09
CA ILE A 117 -1.85 -1.28 -3.98
C ILE A 117 -2.33 -1.91 -2.66
N ASN A 118 -1.37 -2.49 -1.94
CA ASN A 118 -1.51 -3.06 -0.60
C ASN A 118 -1.48 -1.93 0.45
N ASN A 119 -2.55 -1.15 0.51
CA ASN A 119 -2.72 0.03 1.36
C ASN A 119 -3.46 -0.25 2.67
N ALA A 120 -4.43 -1.17 2.69
CA ALA A 120 -5.29 -1.37 3.85
C ALA A 120 -4.51 -1.71 5.13
N GLY A 121 -5.03 -1.29 6.27
CA GLY A 121 -4.47 -1.72 7.54
C GLY A 121 -5.23 -1.22 8.74
N VAL A 122 -4.96 -1.88 9.86
CA VAL A 122 -5.41 -1.51 11.20
C VAL A 122 -4.20 -1.10 12.04
N MET A 123 -4.43 -0.24 13.03
CA MET A 123 -3.36 0.41 13.79
C MET A 123 -3.76 0.55 15.25
N PHE A 124 -2.83 0.21 16.14
CA PHE A 124 -2.95 0.36 17.60
C PHE A 124 -4.21 -0.28 18.17
N CYS A 125 -4.61 -1.40 17.60
CA CYS A 125 -5.77 -2.14 18.08
C CYS A 125 -5.41 -2.91 19.36
N PRO A 126 -6.38 -3.12 20.28
CA PRO A 126 -6.24 -4.10 21.35
C PRO A 126 -5.89 -5.48 20.79
N PHE A 127 -5.29 -6.35 21.62
CA PHE A 127 -4.99 -7.71 21.21
C PHE A 127 -6.29 -8.43 20.81
N GLN A 128 -6.31 -8.93 19.58
CA GLN A 128 -7.41 -9.72 19.03
C GLN A 128 -6.82 -10.71 18.02
N LEU A 129 -7.44 -11.87 17.92
CA LEU A 129 -7.13 -12.84 16.87
C LEU A 129 -8.10 -12.66 15.71
N SER A 130 -7.59 -12.84 14.50
CA SER A 130 -8.40 -12.93 13.29
C SER A 130 -9.16 -14.27 13.23
N GLU A 131 -10.04 -14.43 12.23
CA GLU A 131 -10.75 -15.69 11.99
C GLU A 131 -9.78 -16.87 11.82
N ASP A 132 -8.60 -16.62 11.24
CA ASP A 132 -7.54 -17.62 11.04
C ASP A 132 -6.63 -17.81 12.27
N GLY A 133 -6.96 -17.20 13.41
CA GLY A 133 -6.21 -17.36 14.66
C GLY A 133 -4.85 -16.64 14.69
N ILE A 134 -4.69 -15.57 13.92
CA ILE A 134 -3.46 -14.74 13.91
C ILE A 134 -3.76 -13.36 14.51
N GLU A 135 -2.80 -12.78 15.25
CA GLU A 135 -2.87 -11.41 15.75
C GLU A 135 -3.32 -10.42 14.67
N MET A 136 -4.34 -9.63 14.99
CA MET A 136 -5.14 -8.84 14.04
C MET A 136 -4.32 -7.88 13.17
N GLN A 137 -3.36 -7.15 13.73
CA GLN A 137 -2.53 -6.21 12.98
C GLN A 137 -1.60 -6.95 12.01
N PHE A 138 -0.97 -8.05 12.44
CA PHE A 138 -0.13 -8.85 11.56
C PHE A 138 -0.94 -9.59 10.48
N ALA A 139 -2.09 -10.15 10.84
CA ALA A 139 -3.02 -10.79 9.92
C ALA A 139 -3.45 -9.83 8.80
N THR A 140 -3.99 -8.67 9.19
CA THR A 140 -4.55 -7.69 8.24
C THR A 140 -3.48 -6.97 7.45
N ASN A 141 -2.47 -6.41 8.12
CA ASN A 141 -1.53 -5.48 7.48
C ASN A 141 -0.50 -6.20 6.61
N HIS A 142 -0.22 -7.47 6.92
CA HIS A 142 0.85 -8.25 6.29
C HIS A 142 0.36 -9.55 5.65
N LEU A 143 -0.14 -10.52 6.43
CA LEU A 143 -0.43 -11.87 5.89
C LEU A 143 -1.54 -11.86 4.83
N GLY A 144 -2.60 -11.09 5.05
CA GLY A 144 -3.67 -10.92 4.07
C GLY A 144 -3.15 -10.37 2.74
N HIS A 145 -2.31 -9.32 2.80
CA HIS A 145 -1.68 -8.75 1.61
C HIS A 145 -0.67 -9.68 0.95
N PHE A 146 0.10 -10.44 1.74
CA PHE A 146 1.01 -11.45 1.24
C PHE A 146 0.28 -12.52 0.44
N LEU A 147 -0.83 -13.05 0.99
CA LEU A 147 -1.67 -14.02 0.31
C LEU A 147 -2.32 -13.42 -0.95
N LEU A 148 -2.92 -12.23 -0.84
CA LEU A 148 -3.55 -11.54 -1.97
C LEU A 148 -2.56 -11.34 -3.12
N THR A 149 -1.36 -10.85 -2.81
CA THR A 149 -0.29 -10.64 -3.79
C THR A 149 0.13 -11.96 -4.43
N SER A 150 0.30 -13.02 -3.64
CA SER A 150 0.70 -14.33 -4.15
C SER A 150 -0.34 -14.91 -5.12
N LEU A 151 -1.62 -14.77 -4.80
CA LEU A 151 -2.72 -15.28 -5.64
C LEU A 151 -2.93 -14.47 -6.93
N LEU A 152 -2.75 -13.15 -6.88
CA LEU A 152 -2.90 -12.28 -8.04
C LEU A 152 -1.66 -12.22 -8.93
N LEU A 153 -0.52 -12.76 -8.47
CA LEU A 153 0.77 -12.59 -9.13
C LEU A 153 0.72 -13.09 -10.58
N ASP A 154 0.22 -14.30 -10.83
CA ASP A 154 0.20 -14.86 -12.19
C ASP A 154 -0.72 -14.08 -13.13
N LYS A 155 -1.85 -13.56 -12.63
CA LYS A 155 -2.71 -12.66 -13.40
C LYS A 155 -2.00 -11.36 -13.81
N MET A 156 -1.17 -10.80 -12.94
CA MET A 156 -0.35 -9.63 -13.26
C MET A 156 0.72 -9.97 -14.31
N LYS A 157 1.37 -11.14 -14.18
CA LYS A 157 2.35 -11.63 -15.17
C LYS A 157 1.71 -11.79 -16.55
N ASP A 158 0.54 -12.40 -16.61
CA ASP A 158 -0.19 -12.62 -17.86
C ASP A 158 -0.70 -11.32 -18.47
N THR A 159 -1.13 -10.38 -17.62
CA THR A 159 -1.46 -9.02 -18.07
C THR A 159 -0.25 -8.34 -18.70
N ALA A 160 0.92 -8.40 -18.05
CA ALA A 160 2.13 -7.79 -18.58
C ALA A 160 2.57 -8.42 -19.91
N ARG A 161 2.46 -9.75 -20.04
CA ARG A 161 2.77 -10.46 -21.30
C ARG A 161 1.81 -10.10 -22.44
N THR A 162 0.51 -10.00 -22.15
CA THR A 162 -0.51 -9.78 -23.19
C THR A 162 -0.62 -8.33 -23.60
N THR A 163 -0.42 -7.39 -22.67
CA THR A 163 -0.56 -5.94 -22.94
C THR A 163 0.78 -5.26 -23.26
N GLY A 164 1.91 -5.89 -22.92
CA GLY A 164 3.23 -5.26 -22.95
C GLY A 164 3.44 -4.21 -21.85
N VAL A 165 2.46 -4.01 -20.96
CA VAL A 165 2.53 -3.02 -19.87
C VAL A 165 3.02 -3.68 -18.59
N GLU A 166 4.14 -3.19 -18.07
CA GLU A 166 4.74 -3.69 -16.85
C GLU A 166 3.82 -3.61 -15.61
N GLY A 167 3.77 -4.69 -14.83
CA GLY A 167 3.00 -4.75 -13.59
C GLY A 167 3.71 -4.06 -12.41
N ARG A 168 2.93 -3.49 -11.48
CA ARG A 168 3.46 -2.81 -10.28
C ARG A 168 2.75 -3.28 -9.01
N ILE A 169 3.51 -3.68 -8.00
CA ILE A 169 3.00 -4.01 -6.66
C ILE A 169 3.52 -2.94 -5.70
N VAL A 170 2.63 -2.37 -4.88
CA VAL A 170 2.94 -1.29 -3.94
C VAL A 170 2.53 -1.71 -2.54
N ASN A 171 3.49 -1.89 -1.64
CA ASN A 171 3.27 -2.24 -0.25
C ASN A 171 3.39 -1.01 0.66
N LEU A 172 2.30 -0.65 1.34
CA LEU A 172 2.36 0.43 2.30
C LEU A 172 2.96 -0.03 3.63
N SER A 173 3.99 0.70 4.04
CA SER A 173 4.66 0.63 5.34
C SER A 173 4.44 1.94 6.11
N SER A 174 5.15 2.16 7.21
CA SER A 174 5.11 3.38 8.01
C SER A 174 6.43 3.55 8.76
N ILE A 175 6.81 4.76 9.15
CA ILE A 175 7.98 5.00 10.02
C ILE A 175 7.94 4.17 11.31
N ALA A 176 6.75 3.73 11.75
CA ALA A 176 6.57 2.78 12.84
C ALA A 176 7.34 1.46 12.67
N HIS A 177 7.74 1.07 11.45
CA HIS A 177 8.61 -0.11 11.25
C HIS A 177 9.95 -0.04 11.99
N LEU A 178 10.42 1.17 12.34
CA LEU A 178 11.62 1.37 13.16
C LEU A 178 11.35 1.08 14.65
N HIS A 179 10.09 1.03 15.06
CA HIS A 179 9.64 0.83 16.44
C HIS A 179 8.95 -0.53 16.58
N THR A 180 9.69 -1.60 16.28
CA THR A 180 9.26 -2.99 16.44
C THR A 180 9.76 -3.59 17.77
N TYR A 181 9.41 -4.84 18.05
CA TYR A 181 10.04 -5.59 19.14
C TYR A 181 11.54 -5.78 18.92
N GLU A 182 12.28 -5.99 20.01
CA GLU A 182 13.69 -6.39 19.96
C GLU A 182 13.84 -7.67 19.12
N GLY A 183 14.83 -7.68 18.22
CA GLY A 183 15.04 -8.77 17.27
C GLY A 183 14.11 -8.78 16.04
N GLY A 184 13.20 -7.81 15.90
CA GLY A 184 12.38 -7.65 14.70
C GLY A 184 11.02 -8.36 14.79
N ILE A 185 10.73 -9.26 13.85
CA ILE A 185 9.45 -9.99 13.78
C ILE A 185 9.49 -11.20 14.70
N ARG A 186 8.54 -11.29 15.64
CA ARG A 186 8.48 -12.37 16.64
C ARG A 186 7.59 -13.53 16.18
N PHE A 187 8.02 -14.27 15.16
CA PHE A 187 7.21 -15.35 14.57
C PHE A 187 6.65 -16.37 15.60
N GLN A 188 7.45 -16.79 16.58
CA GLN A 188 7.03 -17.77 17.60
C GLN A 188 6.09 -17.19 18.66
N LYS A 189 5.99 -15.87 18.75
CA LYS A 189 5.19 -15.16 19.77
C LYS A 189 4.21 -14.18 19.13
N ILE A 190 3.85 -14.40 17.86
CA ILE A 190 3.00 -13.47 17.11
C ILE A 190 1.61 -13.34 17.75
N ASN A 191 1.12 -14.43 18.34
CA ASN A 191 -0.18 -14.52 19.02
C ASN A 191 -0.09 -14.45 20.56
N ASP A 192 1.05 -14.04 21.12
CA ASP A 192 1.23 -14.00 22.57
C ASP A 192 0.63 -12.72 23.17
N GLU A 193 -0.59 -12.83 23.70
CA GLU A 193 -1.33 -11.74 24.34
C GLU A 193 -0.54 -11.08 25.49
N ARG A 194 0.17 -11.88 26.30
CA ARG A 194 0.83 -11.38 27.52
C ARG A 194 1.97 -10.42 27.23
N SER A 195 2.58 -10.53 26.05
CA SER A 195 3.69 -9.68 25.62
C SER A 195 3.32 -8.76 24.46
N TYR A 196 2.01 -8.64 24.18
CA TYR A 196 1.48 -7.77 23.15
C TYR A 196 1.63 -6.30 23.52
N SER A 197 2.24 -5.54 22.61
CA SER A 197 2.20 -4.09 22.59
C SER A 197 1.60 -3.68 21.26
N ASP A 198 0.48 -2.97 21.31
CA ASP A 198 -0.24 -2.41 20.15
C ASP A 198 0.67 -1.66 19.17
N LYS A 199 1.57 -0.81 19.68
CA LYS A 199 2.53 -0.03 18.90
C LYS A 199 3.62 -0.90 18.28
N ARG A 200 4.21 -1.82 19.05
CA ARG A 200 5.27 -2.72 18.54
C ARG A 200 4.72 -3.76 17.57
N ALA A 201 3.51 -4.25 17.80
CA ALA A 201 2.78 -5.14 16.90
C ALA A 201 2.45 -4.45 15.57
N TYR A 202 2.06 -3.18 15.60
CA TYR A 202 1.92 -2.38 14.40
C TYR A 202 3.28 -2.22 13.68
N GLY A 203 4.33 -1.85 14.42
CA GLY A 203 5.69 -1.70 13.90
C GLY A 203 6.21 -2.96 13.19
N GLN A 204 6.11 -4.14 13.81
CA GLN A 204 6.52 -5.40 13.18
C GLN A 204 5.74 -5.69 11.89
N SER A 205 4.44 -5.37 11.84
CA SER A 205 3.63 -5.59 10.63
C SER A 205 4.11 -4.71 9.47
N LYS A 206 4.54 -3.48 9.76
CA LYS A 206 5.08 -2.54 8.77
C LYS A 206 6.52 -2.87 8.39
N LEU A 207 7.30 -3.46 9.29
CA LEU A 207 8.60 -4.07 8.97
C LEU A 207 8.43 -5.28 8.04
N ALA A 208 7.44 -6.14 8.31
CA ALA A 208 7.14 -7.29 7.47
C ALA A 208 6.78 -6.88 6.03
N ASN A 209 6.05 -5.78 5.85
CA ASN A 209 5.77 -5.24 4.50
C ASN A 209 7.03 -4.79 3.75
N ILE A 210 8.02 -4.21 4.46
CA ILE A 210 9.33 -3.84 3.88
C ILE A 210 10.09 -5.09 3.44
N LEU A 211 10.20 -6.07 4.33
CA LEU A 211 10.94 -7.31 4.06
C LEU A 211 10.30 -8.10 2.92
N HIS A 212 8.97 -8.21 2.91
CA HIS A 212 8.25 -8.84 1.81
C HIS A 212 8.47 -8.08 0.50
N ALA A 213 8.50 -6.74 0.54
CA ALA A 213 8.70 -6.01 -0.69
C ALA A 213 10.12 -6.25 -1.29
N LYS A 214 11.15 -6.24 -0.45
CA LYS A 214 12.53 -6.58 -0.83
C LYS A 214 12.63 -7.99 -1.40
N GLU A 215 12.07 -8.97 -0.69
CA GLU A 215 12.15 -10.37 -1.11
C GLU A 215 11.37 -10.63 -2.40
N LEU A 216 10.19 -10.03 -2.56
CA LEU A 216 9.40 -10.15 -3.78
C LEU A 216 10.14 -9.51 -4.97
N SER A 217 10.78 -8.35 -4.78
CA SER A 217 11.63 -7.73 -5.81
C SER A 217 12.77 -8.67 -6.23
N ARG A 218 13.53 -9.20 -5.26
CA ARG A 218 14.61 -10.15 -5.50
C ARG A 218 14.14 -11.39 -6.28
N ARG A 219 12.98 -11.94 -5.91
CA ARG A 219 12.41 -13.12 -6.59
C ARG A 219 11.97 -12.81 -8.02
N LEU A 220 11.39 -11.64 -8.27
CA LEU A 220 10.94 -11.25 -9.61
C LEU A 220 12.11 -10.91 -10.54
N GLN A 221 13.18 -10.30 -10.02
CA GLN A 221 14.40 -10.02 -10.80
C GLN A 221 15.13 -11.28 -11.29
N VAL A 222 15.12 -12.37 -10.51
CA VAL A 222 15.71 -13.65 -10.92
C VAL A 222 14.96 -14.23 -12.13
N ILE A 223 13.67 -13.89 -12.28
CA ILE A 223 12.87 -14.25 -13.44
C ILE A 223 13.09 -13.19 -14.53
N LYS A 224 14.31 -13.15 -15.11
CA LYS A 224 14.84 -12.15 -16.06
C LYS A 224 14.02 -11.82 -17.33
N ASN A 225 12.80 -12.36 -17.48
CA ASN A 225 11.88 -12.10 -18.60
C ASN A 225 10.53 -11.50 -18.14
N LEU A 226 10.42 -10.99 -16.92
CA LEU A 226 9.16 -10.51 -16.37
C LEU A 226 9.28 -9.05 -15.92
N PHE A 227 8.61 -8.19 -16.70
CA PHE A 227 8.35 -6.79 -16.40
C PHE A 227 7.42 -6.71 -15.18
N MET A 228 7.98 -6.75 -13.98
CA MET A 228 7.30 -6.44 -12.74
C MET A 228 8.24 -5.74 -11.76
N SER A 229 7.81 -4.62 -11.18
CA SER A 229 8.53 -4.01 -10.06
C SER A 229 7.68 -3.88 -8.81
N ASN A 230 8.37 -3.82 -7.67
CA ASN A 230 7.75 -3.84 -6.37
C ASN A 230 8.28 -2.69 -5.50
N TRP A 231 7.39 -2.04 -4.75
CA TRP A 231 7.69 -0.79 -4.07
C TRP A 231 7.22 -0.76 -2.62
N ILE A 232 7.95 0.01 -1.81
CA ILE A 232 7.59 0.31 -0.42
C ILE A 232 7.23 1.79 -0.33
N VAL A 233 6.05 2.06 0.22
CA VAL A 233 5.62 3.41 0.56
C VAL A 233 5.40 3.51 2.07
N ARG A 234 6.30 4.17 2.81
CA ARG A 234 6.08 4.54 4.22
C ARG A 234 4.95 5.57 4.27
N SER A 235 4.15 5.66 5.33
CA SER A 235 3.20 6.77 5.52
C SER A 235 3.29 7.34 6.94
N ARG A 236 2.97 8.63 7.07
CA ARG A 236 2.72 9.32 8.35
C ARG A 236 1.37 10.02 8.29
N SER A 237 0.37 9.54 9.03
CA SER A 237 -0.90 10.26 9.18
C SER A 237 -0.66 11.49 10.06
N LYS A 238 -0.86 12.70 9.53
CA LYS A 238 -0.87 13.96 10.29
C LYS A 238 -2.29 14.46 10.59
N HIS A 239 -3.35 13.82 10.08
CA HIS A 239 -4.73 14.30 10.25
C HIS A 239 -5.63 13.18 10.76
N HIS A 240 -5.57 12.94 12.07
CA HIS A 240 -6.64 12.38 12.88
C HIS A 240 -6.46 12.96 14.29
N SER A 241 -6.64 14.27 14.41
CA SER A 241 -6.60 15.00 15.68
C SER A 241 -7.98 15.06 16.32
N GLU A 242 -8.57 13.89 16.58
CA GLU A 242 -9.60 13.73 17.62
C GLU A 242 -9.32 12.38 18.26
N PHE A 243 -9.01 12.37 19.56
CA PHE A 243 -8.54 11.24 20.40
C PHE A 243 -7.04 10.88 20.38
N CYS A 244 -6.19 11.73 20.99
CA CYS A 244 -5.31 11.34 22.11
C CYS A 244 -4.43 12.50 22.64
N PRO A 245 -4.13 12.53 23.96
CA PRO A 245 -3.49 13.66 24.65
C PRO A 245 -1.96 13.72 24.48
N PRO A 246 -1.31 14.84 24.88
CA PRO A 246 -0.04 15.27 24.32
C PRO A 246 1.14 15.02 25.25
N TRP A 247 1.83 13.88 25.15
CA TRP A 247 3.17 13.74 25.74
C TRP A 247 3.98 12.71 24.94
N ILE A 248 5.09 13.13 24.34
CA ILE A 248 6.34 12.38 24.21
C ILE A 248 7.40 13.38 23.71
N ASP A 249 8.37 13.60 24.58
CA ASP A 249 9.59 14.36 24.35
C ASP A 249 10.50 13.70 23.32
N ASN A 250 11.28 14.54 22.65
CA ASN A 250 12.40 14.16 21.83
C ASN A 250 13.52 13.61 22.72
N ASP A 251 14.01 12.40 22.43
CA ASP A 251 15.44 12.10 22.34
C ASP A 251 15.66 10.58 22.22
N THR A 252 16.25 10.16 21.11
CA THR A 252 17.42 9.26 21.08
C THR A 252 17.83 8.99 19.64
N SER A 253 19.06 9.42 19.36
CA SER A 253 19.86 9.19 18.17
C SER A 253 20.30 7.73 18.05
N TYR A 254 20.08 7.08 16.90
CA TYR A 254 20.92 5.97 16.43
C TYR A 254 21.03 5.96 14.90
N GLU A 255 22.26 6.15 14.42
CA GLU A 255 22.69 5.99 13.03
C GLU A 255 22.99 4.51 12.70
N ALA A 256 23.00 4.27 11.38
CA ALA A 256 23.62 3.15 10.67
C ALA A 256 22.87 1.80 10.65
N LEU A 257 22.24 1.53 9.50
CA LEU A 257 22.48 0.35 8.65
C LEU A 257 21.66 0.48 7.37
N CYS A 258 22.23 1.10 6.33
CA CYS A 258 21.79 0.98 4.93
C CYS A 258 22.94 1.47 4.03
N SER A 259 23.92 0.59 3.79
CA SER A 259 24.78 0.67 2.63
C SER A 259 24.20 -0.22 1.53
N SER A 260 24.34 0.22 0.28
CA SER A 260 23.79 -0.28 -1.00
C SER A 260 22.42 0.28 -1.42
N ASP A 261 22.41 0.72 -2.67
CA ASP A 261 21.48 1.62 -3.37
C ASP A 261 20.04 1.10 -3.55
N GLU A 262 19.24 1.01 -2.49
CA GLU A 262 17.82 0.67 -2.61
C GLU A 262 16.92 1.57 -1.75
N CYS A 263 16.07 2.34 -2.42
CA CYS A 263 15.38 3.47 -1.80
C CYS A 263 14.06 3.10 -1.11
N VAL A 264 13.96 3.45 0.18
CA VAL A 264 12.74 3.38 0.98
C VAL A 264 12.13 4.78 1.12
N TYR A 265 10.89 5.00 0.65
CA TYR A 265 10.27 6.34 0.55
C TYR A 265 9.00 6.49 1.40
N ASP A 266 8.56 7.73 1.72
CA ASP A 266 7.49 8.10 2.69
C ASP A 266 6.32 8.93 2.11
N ALA A 267 5.10 8.72 2.59
CA ALA A 267 3.85 9.16 1.99
C ALA A 267 3.29 10.37 2.73
N SER A 268 3.30 11.47 2.00
CA SER A 268 2.04 11.98 1.46
C SER A 268 2.13 12.18 -0.06
N PRO A 269 3.30 12.55 -0.66
CA PRO A 269 3.42 12.77 -2.12
C PRO A 269 4.53 11.96 -2.80
N LEU A 270 5.34 11.20 -2.04
CA LEU A 270 6.23 10.17 -2.62
C LEU A 270 5.45 8.91 -3.08
N PHE A 271 4.19 8.77 -2.66
CA PHE A 271 3.27 7.74 -3.16
C PHE A 271 3.01 7.90 -4.66
N TYR A 272 2.84 9.16 -5.09
CA TYR A 272 2.58 9.51 -6.48
C TYR A 272 3.87 9.73 -7.30
N LYS A 273 4.99 10.06 -6.63
CA LYS A 273 6.32 10.27 -7.24
C LYS A 273 6.76 9.19 -8.22
N TYR A 274 6.36 7.93 -8.00
CA TYR A 274 6.75 6.80 -8.83
C TYR A 274 5.64 6.23 -9.71
N ILE A 275 4.39 6.64 -9.52
CA ILE A 275 3.37 6.45 -10.56
C ILE A 275 3.81 7.22 -11.83
N ILE A 276 4.46 8.38 -11.67
CA ILE A 276 4.98 9.22 -12.78
C ILE A 276 6.30 8.71 -13.40
N TYR A 277 7.32 8.32 -12.62
CA TYR A 277 8.70 8.16 -13.16
C TYR A 277 8.88 7.08 -14.26
N LEU A 278 7.90 6.20 -14.49
CA LEU A 278 8.07 5.01 -15.33
C LEU A 278 7.27 5.01 -16.65
N GLN A 279 6.60 6.11 -17.04
CA GLN A 279 6.16 6.32 -18.43
C GLN A 279 7.25 6.97 -19.31
N SER A 280 8.23 7.67 -18.72
CA SER A 280 9.26 8.39 -19.50
C SER A 280 10.38 7.50 -20.07
N GLN A 281 10.44 6.21 -19.71
CA GLN A 281 11.45 5.27 -20.23
C GLN A 281 10.97 4.48 -21.47
N HIS A 282 9.84 4.86 -22.08
CA HIS A 282 9.38 4.31 -23.38
C HIS A 282 9.06 5.38 -24.43
N MET A 283 9.68 6.57 -24.31
CA MET A 283 9.85 7.51 -25.43
C MET A 283 11.33 7.67 -25.77
N THR A 284 11.97 6.57 -26.16
CA THR A 284 13.12 6.52 -27.09
C THR A 284 13.07 5.21 -27.86
#